data_AF-A0ABD3QT55-F1
#
_entry.id   AF-A0ABD3QT55-F1
#
_cell.length_a   1.000
_cell.length_b   1.000
_cell.length_c   1.000
_cell.angle_alpha   90.00
_cell.angle_beta   90.00
_cell.angle_gamma   90.00
#
_symmetry.space_group_name_H-M   'P 1'
#
loop_
_entity.id
_entity.type
_entity.pdbx_description
1 polymer ?
#
loop_
_entity_poly.entity_id
_entity_poly.type
_entity_poly.pdbx_seq_one_letter_code
_entity_poly.pdbx_strand_id
1 'polypeptide(L)'
;MTLHDLSSPSDLTTFITTHPHSLVCFSATWCGPCKASKPQLESLATQYASDHTLTVACGIVYEHLLGEEIQKYRIRAFPTYILFSGMSEVGRVEGANFEVIKSLVGEHCKSRFSGEGNSLGSGAGVATLSPAEARALRLARFGGGAAAAEVERQVGTDGKPNEETGDVKDEAMKDAAEEEVALKTDDAATMDEDEVEMVNPADELNQEDIETLTNSMGFSLIRAQKGLLHGNGTVEGAVEWLMEHQEDADIDEPIEMVPKASDSVGGGVAQSYKCNDCGKILSNMANLELHANKTGHSDFEESTEIKKPLTEEEKKAKIEEIKSLLKAKRLERENAEKEENVDREKQRRFMGKEMAKTREQMEAEARKRQAQLKKKEKEAAIRERQRIRAELEKDKRERAANKGKLGSKLGVDGYNPDAIQYDVPGSADGGDGAEVKKIKKTPPSAAKMDEYITKVSSYRAGGDGLTCLKILKAYISNVVDHPDEDKYKKINMENKAYKTKVKPFLGAKNLLLCVGFNPNEDGTSLELTEDVDFAVLKEAKEKLEIAYDKYMK
;
A
#
# COMPACT_ATOMS: atom_id res chain seq x y z
N MET A 1 -22.26 -6.58 18.26
CA MET A 1 -21.84 -5.34 17.58
C MET A 1 -21.32 -5.74 16.21
N THR A 2 -21.90 -5.17 15.16
CA THR A 2 -21.51 -5.40 13.77
C THR A 2 -20.25 -4.59 13.42
N LEU A 3 -19.55 -4.98 12.36
CA LEU A 3 -18.50 -4.17 11.75
C LEU A 3 -19.08 -2.78 11.41
N HIS A 4 -18.43 -1.70 11.85
CA HIS A 4 -18.90 -0.34 11.59
C HIS A 4 -18.31 0.18 10.28
N ASP A 5 -19.17 0.64 9.37
CA ASP A 5 -18.73 1.27 8.12
C ASP A 5 -18.54 2.79 8.33
N LEU A 6 -17.29 3.24 8.24
CA LEU A 6 -16.92 4.63 8.52
C LEU A 6 -16.94 5.43 7.21
N SER A 7 -17.99 6.23 7.05
CA SER A 7 -18.27 6.92 5.79
C SER A 7 -17.58 8.28 5.64
N SER A 8 -17.12 8.88 6.74
CA SER A 8 -16.47 10.20 6.73
C SER A 8 -15.27 10.30 7.70
N PRO A 9 -14.36 11.27 7.48
CA PRO A 9 -13.23 11.51 8.40
C PRO A 9 -13.66 11.91 9.82
N SER A 10 -14.79 12.61 9.94
CA SER A 10 -15.41 12.94 11.23
C SER A 10 -15.92 11.69 11.95
N ASP A 11 -16.49 10.73 11.21
CA ASP A 11 -16.97 9.47 11.79
C ASP A 11 -15.80 8.63 12.31
N LEU A 12 -14.70 8.57 11.57
CA LEU A 12 -13.47 7.90 12.02
C LEU A 12 -12.96 8.50 13.33
N THR A 13 -12.88 9.82 13.41
CA THR A 13 -12.41 10.52 14.62
C THR A 13 -13.35 10.24 15.79
N THR A 14 -14.66 10.32 15.55
CA THR A 14 -15.69 10.04 16.55
C THR A 14 -15.57 8.59 17.04
N PHE A 15 -15.48 7.63 16.13
CA PHE A 15 -15.37 6.20 16.42
C PHE A 15 -14.15 5.87 17.30
N ILE A 16 -13.00 6.49 17.01
CA ILE A 16 -11.76 6.34 17.79
C ILE A 16 -11.92 6.93 19.21
N THR A 17 -12.69 8.01 19.37
CA THR A 17 -12.93 8.64 20.68
C THR A 17 -14.01 7.98 21.52
N THR A 18 -15.02 7.36 20.88
CA THR A 18 -16.16 6.76 21.57
C THR A 18 -15.79 5.44 22.24
N HIS A 19 -14.91 4.64 21.63
CA HIS A 19 -14.56 3.32 22.14
C HIS A 19 -13.16 3.36 22.79
N PRO A 20 -12.94 2.62 23.89
CA PRO A 20 -11.65 2.58 24.57
C PRO A 20 -10.56 1.96 23.68
N HIS A 21 -10.91 0.90 22.96
CA HIS A 21 -10.06 0.29 21.93
C HIS A 21 -10.83 0.16 20.60
N SER A 22 -10.23 0.66 19.53
CA SER A 22 -10.81 0.68 18.19
C SER A 22 -9.84 0.06 17.19
N LEU A 23 -10.23 -1.06 16.59
CA LEU A 23 -9.51 -1.66 15.47
C LEU A 23 -10.08 -1.11 14.16
N VAL A 24 -9.30 -0.31 13.45
CA VAL A 24 -9.71 0.30 12.18
C VAL A 24 -8.98 -0.36 11.01
N CYS A 25 -9.73 -0.91 10.07
CA CYS A 25 -9.24 -1.42 8.80
C CYS A 25 -9.35 -0.35 7.72
N PHE A 26 -8.21 0.07 7.19
CA PHE A 26 -8.14 0.92 6.02
C PHE A 26 -8.13 0.05 4.76
N SER A 27 -9.16 0.22 3.95
CA SER A 27 -9.49 -0.62 2.80
C SER A 27 -9.64 0.20 1.52
N ALA A 28 -9.71 -0.49 0.39
CA ALA A 28 -9.88 0.10 -0.94
C ALA A 28 -10.79 -0.78 -1.78
N THR A 29 -11.69 -0.16 -2.55
CA THR A 29 -12.70 -0.85 -3.37
C THR A 29 -12.11 -1.57 -4.59
N TRP A 30 -10.92 -1.14 -5.03
CA TRP A 30 -10.16 -1.75 -6.12
C TRP A 30 -9.19 -2.85 -5.65
N CYS A 31 -8.99 -3.03 -4.34
CA CYS A 31 -8.03 -4.00 -3.80
C CYS A 31 -8.67 -5.39 -3.62
N GLY A 32 -8.17 -6.39 -4.35
CA GLY A 32 -8.62 -7.78 -4.26
C GLY A 32 -8.47 -8.39 -2.85
N PRO A 33 -7.28 -8.34 -2.23
CA PRO A 33 -7.08 -8.81 -0.86
C PRO A 33 -8.03 -8.18 0.17
N CYS A 34 -8.38 -6.90 0.02
CA CYS A 34 -9.35 -6.23 0.90
C CYS A 34 -10.76 -6.84 0.80
N LYS A 35 -11.18 -7.26 -0.41
CA LYS A 35 -12.48 -7.91 -0.61
C LYS A 35 -12.50 -9.30 0.01
N ALA A 36 -11.41 -10.05 -0.14
CA ALA A 36 -11.27 -11.39 0.44
C ALA A 36 -11.21 -11.36 1.98
N SER A 37 -10.58 -10.34 2.58
CA SER A 37 -10.39 -10.24 4.03
C SER A 37 -11.59 -9.66 4.79
N LYS A 38 -12.52 -8.98 4.10
CA LYS A 38 -13.73 -8.38 4.69
C LYS A 38 -14.58 -9.38 5.50
N PRO A 39 -14.96 -10.57 5.00
CA PRO A 39 -15.76 -11.52 5.78
C PRO A 39 -15.03 -12.02 7.04
N GLN A 40 -13.69 -12.15 6.98
CA GLN A 40 -12.90 -12.54 8.14
C GLN A 40 -12.87 -11.44 9.21
N LEU A 41 -12.83 -10.17 8.79
CA LEU A 41 -12.96 -9.03 9.70
C LEU A 41 -14.36 -8.93 10.33
N GLU A 42 -15.42 -9.22 9.58
CA GLU A 42 -16.80 -9.28 10.11
C GLU A 42 -16.98 -10.40 11.13
N SER A 43 -16.39 -11.57 10.89
CA SER A 43 -16.35 -12.67 11.85
C SER A 43 -15.63 -12.27 13.14
N LEU A 44 -14.47 -11.61 13.02
CA LEU A 44 -13.72 -11.10 14.18
C LEU A 44 -14.49 -10.05 14.97
N ALA A 45 -15.15 -9.11 14.31
CA ALA A 45 -15.98 -8.10 14.95
C ALA A 45 -17.10 -8.75 15.77
N THR A 46 -17.68 -9.83 15.23
CA THR A 46 -18.73 -10.61 15.91
C THR A 46 -18.18 -11.36 17.12
N GLN A 47 -16.99 -11.96 17.00
CA GLN A 47 -16.30 -12.64 18.11
C GLN A 47 -15.98 -11.68 19.25
N TYR A 48 -15.34 -10.53 18.95
CA TYR A 48 -15.03 -9.53 19.97
C TYR A 48 -16.28 -8.90 20.58
N ALA A 49 -17.39 -8.83 19.84
CA ALA A 49 -18.65 -8.38 20.41
C ALA A 49 -19.28 -9.40 21.38
N SER A 50 -19.04 -10.70 21.18
CA SER A 50 -19.52 -11.77 22.08
C SER A 50 -18.65 -11.92 23.34
N ASP A 51 -17.38 -11.53 23.26
CA ASP A 51 -16.47 -11.62 24.40
C ASP A 51 -16.55 -10.37 25.28
N HIS A 52 -17.27 -10.45 26.40
CA HIS A 52 -17.41 -9.35 27.35
C HIS A 52 -16.10 -8.95 28.04
N THR A 53 -15.01 -9.73 27.90
CA THR A 53 -13.70 -9.41 28.47
C THR A 53 -12.86 -8.49 27.57
N LEU A 54 -13.21 -8.39 26.28
CA LEU A 54 -12.52 -7.60 25.27
C LEU A 54 -13.41 -6.46 24.78
N THR A 55 -13.10 -5.22 25.18
CA THR A 55 -13.83 -4.03 24.71
C THR A 55 -13.16 -3.45 23.45
N VAL A 56 -13.31 -4.15 22.32
CA VAL A 56 -12.75 -3.74 21.02
C VAL A 56 -13.84 -3.54 19.98
N ALA A 57 -13.94 -2.32 19.45
CA ALA A 57 -14.82 -2.02 18.33
C ALA A 57 -14.06 -2.14 17.01
N CYS A 58 -14.65 -2.82 16.02
CA CYS A 58 -14.06 -2.96 14.68
C CYS A 58 -14.75 -2.01 13.70
N GLY A 59 -13.95 -1.24 12.96
CA GLY A 59 -14.40 -0.34 11.90
C GLY A 59 -13.69 -0.59 10.59
N ILE A 60 -14.37 -0.34 9.48
CA ILE A 60 -13.79 -0.34 8.13
C ILE A 60 -13.94 1.05 7.51
N VAL A 61 -12.90 1.52 6.84
CA VAL A 61 -12.90 2.81 6.15
C VAL A 61 -12.27 2.66 4.77
N TYR A 62 -12.88 3.28 3.76
CA TYR A 62 -12.37 3.22 2.39
C TYR A 62 -11.58 4.47 2.02
N GLU A 63 -10.48 4.30 1.28
CA GLU A 63 -9.59 5.39 0.85
C GLU A 63 -10.31 6.57 0.20
N HIS A 64 -11.25 6.29 -0.72
CA HIS A 64 -11.98 7.32 -1.45
C HIS A 64 -12.85 8.21 -0.56
N LEU A 65 -13.19 7.76 0.67
CA LEU A 65 -13.98 8.51 1.64
C LEU A 65 -13.12 9.41 2.53
N LEU A 66 -11.84 9.07 2.70
CA LEU A 66 -10.89 9.83 3.52
C LEU A 66 -10.17 10.95 2.73
N GLY A 67 -10.05 10.81 1.41
CA GLY A 67 -9.38 11.80 0.57
C GLY A 67 -7.95 12.07 1.03
N GLU A 68 -7.60 13.35 1.26
CA GLU A 68 -6.25 13.75 1.70
C GLU A 68 -5.94 13.34 3.16
N GLU A 69 -6.95 13.06 3.98
CA GLU A 69 -6.74 12.72 5.38
C GLU A 69 -6.06 11.37 5.59
N ILE A 70 -6.15 10.48 4.60
CA ILE A 70 -5.47 9.18 4.64
C ILE A 70 -3.95 9.31 4.79
N GLN A 71 -3.37 10.41 4.29
CA GLN A 71 -1.93 10.67 4.39
C GLN A 71 -1.47 10.88 5.84
N LYS A 72 -2.37 11.36 6.72
CA LYS A 72 -2.07 11.55 8.16
C LYS A 72 -1.74 10.21 8.82
N TYR A 73 -2.41 9.14 8.39
CA TYR A 73 -2.25 7.78 8.92
C TYR A 73 -1.13 6.98 8.22
N ARG A 74 -0.41 7.59 7.26
CA ARG A 74 0.78 7.02 6.59
C ARG A 74 0.58 5.60 6.05
N ILE A 75 -0.54 5.39 5.38
CA ILE A 75 -0.91 4.09 4.81
C ILE A 75 -0.06 3.84 3.56
N ARG A 76 0.66 2.71 3.53
CA ARG A 76 1.56 2.33 2.43
C ARG A 76 1.03 1.16 1.60
N ALA A 77 0.17 0.33 2.19
CA ALA A 77 -0.40 -0.86 1.58
C ALA A 77 -1.85 -1.05 2.04
N PHE A 78 -2.67 -1.70 1.21
CA PHE A 78 -4.04 -2.08 1.56
C PHE A 78 -4.18 -3.60 1.55
N PRO A 79 -4.88 -4.23 2.52
CA PRO A 79 -5.45 -3.61 3.72
C PRO A 79 -4.38 -3.28 4.76
N THR A 80 -4.59 -2.23 5.56
CA THR A 80 -3.81 -1.95 6.77
C THR A 80 -4.74 -1.86 7.97
N TYR A 81 -4.40 -2.55 9.05
CA TYR A 81 -5.14 -2.56 10.30
C TYR A 81 -4.38 -1.74 11.35
N ILE A 82 -5.05 -0.79 11.98
CA ILE A 82 -4.48 0.04 13.04
C ILE A 82 -5.34 -0.12 14.30
N LEU A 83 -4.69 -0.46 15.40
CA LEU A 83 -5.32 -0.52 16.72
C LEU A 83 -5.11 0.80 17.44
N PHE A 84 -6.21 1.47 17.76
CA PHE A 84 -6.23 2.70 18.53
C PHE A 84 -6.66 2.42 19.97
N SER A 85 -6.02 3.09 20.92
CA SER A 85 -6.45 3.19 22.31
C SER A 85 -6.74 4.65 22.60
N GLY A 86 -8.00 5.06 22.46
CA GLY A 86 -8.36 6.47 22.33
C GLY A 86 -7.63 7.12 21.15
N MET A 87 -7.13 8.35 21.30
CA MET A 87 -6.46 9.10 20.21
C MET A 87 -5.03 8.62 19.87
N SER A 88 -4.53 7.56 20.52
CA SER A 88 -3.16 7.05 20.31
C SER A 88 -3.16 5.74 19.53
N GLU A 89 -2.27 5.64 18.55
CA GLU A 89 -1.97 4.40 17.82
C GLU A 89 -1.12 3.48 18.71
N VAL A 90 -1.61 2.27 18.96
CA VAL A 90 -0.94 1.25 19.79
C VAL A 90 -0.06 0.36 18.92
N GLY A 91 -0.59 -0.06 17.77
CA GLY A 91 0.11 -0.93 16.83
C GLY A 91 -0.58 -0.98 15.48
N ARG A 92 0.17 -1.40 14.47
CA ARG A 92 -0.29 -1.51 13.10
C ARG A 92 0.15 -2.83 12.47
N VAL A 93 -0.69 -3.36 11.60
CA VAL A 93 -0.43 -4.57 10.82
C VAL A 93 -0.74 -4.25 9.36
N GLU A 94 0.26 -4.44 8.50
CA GLU A 94 0.09 -4.30 7.06
C GLU A 94 -0.26 -5.66 6.45
N GLY A 95 -1.27 -5.71 5.58
CA GLY A 95 -1.78 -6.92 4.95
C GLY A 95 -2.82 -7.68 5.78
N ALA A 96 -3.40 -8.72 5.17
CA ALA A 96 -4.49 -9.52 5.74
C ALA A 96 -3.97 -10.65 6.66
N ASN A 97 -3.08 -10.34 7.61
CA ASN A 97 -2.57 -11.32 8.56
C ASN A 97 -3.38 -11.30 9.87
N PHE A 98 -4.43 -12.12 9.93
CA PHE A 98 -5.36 -12.15 11.05
C PHE A 98 -4.81 -12.73 12.35
N GLU A 99 -3.77 -13.56 12.29
CA GLU A 99 -3.14 -14.13 13.48
C GLU A 99 -2.40 -13.05 14.27
N VAL A 100 -1.63 -12.21 13.58
CA VAL A 100 -0.94 -11.06 14.17
C VAL A 100 -1.92 -10.00 14.69
N ILE A 101 -3.06 -9.81 14.01
CA ILE A 101 -4.12 -8.89 14.49
C ILE A 101 -4.72 -9.41 15.79
N LYS A 102 -5.01 -10.70 15.89
CA LYS A 102 -5.54 -11.33 17.11
C LYS A 102 -4.55 -11.24 18.26
N SER A 103 -3.25 -11.47 18.02
CA SER A 103 -2.23 -11.35 19.07
C SER A 103 -2.10 -9.90 19.57
N LEU A 104 -2.11 -8.92 18.67
CA LEU A 104 -2.04 -7.49 19.02
C LEU A 104 -3.22 -7.05 19.88
N VAL A 105 -4.43 -7.48 19.52
CA VAL A 105 -5.65 -7.22 20.31
C VAL A 105 -5.57 -7.93 21.66
N GLY A 106 -5.14 -9.19 21.68
CA GLY A 106 -5.01 -9.98 22.90
C GLY A 106 -3.97 -9.44 23.89
N GLU A 107 -2.93 -8.75 23.42
CA GLU A 107 -1.91 -8.14 24.27
C GLU A 107 -2.40 -6.82 24.89
N HIS A 108 -3.07 -5.97 24.10
CA HIS A 108 -3.38 -4.60 24.50
C HIS A 108 -4.80 -4.36 25.00
N CYS A 109 -5.75 -5.26 24.72
CA CYS A 109 -7.17 -5.05 25.00
C CYS A 109 -7.75 -5.96 26.08
N LYS A 110 -6.94 -6.85 26.70
CA LYS A 110 -7.38 -7.62 27.87
C LYS A 110 -7.67 -6.68 29.04
N SER A 111 -8.91 -6.70 29.53
CA SER A 111 -9.26 -5.92 30.71
C SER A 111 -8.41 -6.37 31.90
N ARG A 112 -7.87 -5.42 32.67
CA ARG A 112 -7.19 -5.70 33.95
C ARG A 112 -8.15 -6.14 35.06
N PHE A 113 -9.41 -6.39 34.74
CA PHE A 113 -10.50 -6.61 35.68
C PHE A 113 -11.28 -7.87 35.26
N SER A 114 -10.63 -9.03 35.36
CA SER A 114 -11.27 -10.35 35.34
C SER A 114 -11.04 -11.07 36.67
N GLY A 115 -11.28 -10.35 37.78
CA GLY A 115 -11.39 -10.94 39.11
C GLY A 115 -12.85 -10.92 39.53
N GLU A 116 -13.40 -12.06 39.91
CA GLU A 116 -14.72 -12.16 40.55
C GLU A 116 -14.78 -11.23 41.76
N GLY A 117 -15.78 -10.33 41.75
CA GLY A 117 -16.30 -9.67 42.94
C GLY A 117 -15.53 -8.46 43.46
N ASN A 118 -16.02 -7.26 43.10
CA ASN A 118 -16.53 -6.33 44.13
C ASN A 118 -17.41 -5.24 43.49
N SER A 119 -18.69 -5.30 43.84
CA SER A 119 -19.73 -4.34 43.53
C SER A 119 -19.40 -2.96 44.11
N LEU A 120 -19.42 -1.91 43.27
CA LEU A 120 -19.32 -0.51 43.70
C LEU A 120 -20.67 -0.06 44.25
N GLY A 121 -20.88 -0.35 45.53
CA GLY A 121 -22.05 0.06 46.29
C GLY A 121 -21.79 0.09 47.79
N SER A 122 -20.91 0.97 48.26
CA SER A 122 -21.00 1.55 49.61
C SER A 122 -19.99 2.67 49.78
N GLY A 123 -20.50 3.83 50.19
CA GLY A 123 -19.67 4.96 50.60
C GLY A 123 -19.00 4.70 51.96
N ALA A 124 -17.74 5.13 52.06
CA ALA A 124 -17.09 5.74 53.22
C ALA A 124 -15.57 5.53 53.11
N GLY A 125 -14.80 6.62 53.14
CA GLY A 125 -13.35 6.56 53.36
C GLY A 125 -12.52 7.32 52.33
N VAL A 126 -12.53 8.66 52.39
CA VAL A 126 -11.46 9.46 51.79
C VAL A 126 -10.20 9.20 52.63
N ALA A 127 -9.30 8.35 52.14
CA ALA A 127 -7.95 8.27 52.68
C ALA A 127 -7.21 9.56 52.27
N THR A 128 -7.00 10.42 53.25
CA THR A 128 -6.23 11.65 53.13
C THR A 128 -4.77 11.28 52.93
N LEU A 129 -4.25 11.46 51.70
CA LEU A 129 -2.81 11.42 51.45
C LEU A 129 -2.14 12.55 52.23
N SER A 130 -0.98 12.26 52.81
CA SER A 130 -0.24 13.27 53.55
C SER A 130 0.26 14.38 52.59
N PRO A 131 0.39 15.63 53.07
CA PRO A 131 0.95 16.72 52.25
C PRO A 131 2.34 16.41 51.67
N ALA A 132 3.09 15.50 52.30
CA ALA A 132 4.39 15.03 51.83
C ALA A 132 4.27 14.12 50.59
N GLU A 133 3.32 13.19 50.58
CA GLU A 133 3.08 12.27 49.46
C GLU A 133 2.52 13.01 48.23
N ALA A 134 1.62 13.96 48.45
CA ALA A 134 1.10 14.81 47.37
C ALA A 134 2.18 15.73 46.76
N ARG A 135 3.18 16.13 47.56
CA ARG A 135 4.33 16.94 47.11
C ARG A 135 5.35 16.08 46.35
N ALA A 136 5.59 14.84 46.80
CA ALA A 136 6.47 13.89 46.13
C ALA A 136 5.94 13.50 44.73
N LEU A 137 4.62 13.28 44.61
CA LEU A 137 4.00 12.94 43.33
C LEU A 137 4.03 14.10 42.30
N ARG A 138 4.01 15.36 42.77
CA ARG A 138 4.18 16.53 41.89
C ARG A 138 5.62 16.75 41.45
N LEU A 139 6.60 16.49 42.32
CA LEU A 139 8.02 16.58 41.96
C LEU A 139 8.42 15.48 40.96
N ALA A 140 7.88 14.27 41.08
CA ALA A 140 8.12 13.17 40.14
C ALA A 140 7.62 13.45 38.72
N ARG A 141 6.70 14.41 38.55
CA ARG A 141 6.09 14.76 37.25
C ARG A 141 6.86 15.83 36.46
N PHE A 142 7.91 16.43 37.02
CA PHE A 142 8.62 17.57 36.41
C PHE A 142 10.13 17.37 36.15
N GLY A 143 10.71 16.21 36.43
CA GLY A 143 12.15 15.97 36.25
C GLY A 143 12.46 14.82 35.29
N GLY A 144 12.81 15.12 34.05
CA GLY A 144 13.45 14.16 33.15
C GLY A 144 14.98 14.26 33.21
N GLY A 145 15.66 13.10 33.18
CA GLY A 145 17.00 12.95 32.59
C GLY A 145 18.18 12.57 33.50
N ALA A 146 18.57 11.29 33.40
CA ALA A 146 19.92 10.68 33.45
C ALA A 146 20.77 10.70 34.75
N ALA A 147 21.12 9.51 35.30
CA ALA A 147 22.33 8.72 34.95
C ALA A 147 22.74 7.69 36.04
N ALA A 148 23.06 6.47 35.58
CA ALA A 148 24.08 5.48 36.01
C ALA A 148 24.17 4.86 37.45
N ALA A 149 24.43 3.54 37.43
CA ALA A 149 25.16 2.67 38.40
C ALA A 149 24.47 2.36 39.75
N GLU A 150 24.57 1.19 40.40
CA GLU A 150 25.30 -0.09 40.25
C GLU A 150 24.72 -1.12 41.27
N VAL A 151 24.86 -2.45 41.03
CA VAL A 151 25.16 -3.55 42.01
C VAL A 151 24.03 -3.93 43.03
N GLU A 152 23.62 -5.17 43.35
CA GLU A 152 24.23 -6.52 43.51
C GLU A 152 23.07 -7.61 43.50
N ARG A 153 23.13 -8.72 42.73
CA ARG A 153 23.51 -10.14 43.10
C ARG A 153 22.47 -10.89 43.98
N GLN A 154 22.00 -12.13 43.71
CA GLN A 154 22.65 -13.45 43.59
C GLN A 154 21.66 -14.48 42.95
N VAL A 155 22.00 -15.32 41.96
CA VAL A 155 22.78 -16.60 41.91
C VAL A 155 22.00 -17.88 42.30
N GLY A 156 22.05 -18.85 41.37
CA GLY A 156 21.78 -20.30 41.48
C GLY A 156 21.49 -20.85 40.07
N THR A 157 22.49 -21.18 39.23
CA THR A 157 23.14 -22.52 39.02
C THR A 157 22.09 -23.63 38.83
N ASP A 158 22.05 -24.44 37.78
CA ASP A 158 23.05 -25.11 36.93
C ASP A 158 22.40 -25.30 35.52
N GLY A 159 23.03 -25.62 34.39
CA GLY A 159 24.36 -26.06 34.01
C GLY A 159 24.25 -26.47 32.51
N LYS A 160 25.13 -25.87 31.70
CA LYS A 160 25.46 -26.07 30.25
C LYS A 160 25.78 -27.54 29.87
N PRO A 161 26.26 -27.89 28.64
CA PRO A 161 26.33 -27.22 27.32
C PRO A 161 25.95 -28.17 26.14
N ASN A 162 25.83 -27.77 24.87
CA ASN A 162 26.89 -27.52 23.85
C ASN A 162 26.21 -26.86 22.62
N GLU A 163 26.76 -25.79 22.03
CA GLU A 163 27.77 -25.79 20.94
C GLU A 163 27.35 -26.70 19.77
N GLU A 164 27.27 -26.26 18.52
CA GLU A 164 28.07 -25.27 17.81
C GLU A 164 27.40 -25.00 16.44
N THR A 165 27.56 -23.77 15.93
CA THR A 165 27.82 -23.35 14.52
C THR A 165 27.29 -24.21 13.35
N GLY A 166 26.78 -23.66 12.25
CA GLY A 166 26.91 -22.33 11.67
C GLY A 166 26.34 -22.31 10.25
N ASP A 167 26.51 -21.16 9.60
CA ASP A 167 26.24 -20.79 8.20
C ASP A 167 26.48 -21.92 7.18
N VAL A 168 25.85 -22.00 6.00
CA VAL A 168 26.12 -21.18 4.78
C VAL A 168 25.18 -21.63 3.64
N LYS A 169 24.56 -20.65 2.96
CA LYS A 169 24.26 -20.47 1.51
C LYS A 169 23.89 -21.60 0.51
N ASP A 170 22.95 -21.21 -0.36
CA ASP A 170 22.94 -21.21 -1.84
C ASP A 170 22.93 -22.50 -2.68
N GLU A 171 21.95 -22.49 -3.61
CA GLU A 171 22.02 -22.85 -5.04
C GLU A 171 21.86 -24.32 -5.51
N ALA A 172 20.87 -24.44 -6.41
CA ALA A 172 20.88 -25.16 -7.67
C ALA A 172 20.76 -26.71 -7.70
N MET A 173 19.55 -27.16 -8.03
CA MET A 173 19.19 -27.75 -9.34
C MET A 173 20.26 -28.58 -10.06
N LYS A 174 19.98 -29.88 -10.23
CA LYS A 174 20.31 -30.64 -11.45
C LYS A 174 19.60 -31.99 -11.54
N ASP A 175 19.12 -32.23 -12.75
CA ASP A 175 18.52 -33.45 -13.31
C ASP A 175 19.44 -34.68 -13.31
N ALA A 176 18.81 -35.87 -13.33
CA ALA A 176 19.11 -37.08 -14.13
C ALA A 176 18.44 -38.29 -13.43
N ALA A 177 17.37 -38.86 -13.98
CA ALA A 177 17.35 -39.90 -15.02
C ALA A 177 17.78 -41.31 -14.52
N GLU A 178 16.76 -42.15 -14.38
CA GLU A 178 16.65 -43.59 -14.68
C GLU A 178 17.85 -44.54 -14.44
N GLU A 179 17.63 -45.55 -13.58
CA GLU A 179 18.12 -46.91 -13.83
C GLU A 179 17.15 -47.93 -13.23
N GLU A 180 16.60 -48.79 -14.10
CA GLU A 180 15.80 -49.96 -13.74
C GLU A 180 16.69 -51.10 -13.22
N VAL A 181 16.28 -51.75 -12.13
CA VAL A 181 16.70 -53.14 -11.83
C VAL A 181 15.51 -53.91 -11.28
N ALA A 182 15.04 -54.86 -12.09
CA ALA A 182 14.09 -55.89 -11.73
C ALA A 182 14.67 -56.87 -10.69
N LEU A 183 13.90 -57.18 -9.64
CA LEU A 183 14.11 -58.38 -8.83
C LEU A 183 12.76 -58.99 -8.42
N LYS A 184 12.51 -60.22 -8.89
CA LYS A 184 11.44 -61.10 -8.41
C LYS A 184 12.00 -62.02 -7.33
N THR A 185 11.35 -62.10 -6.17
CA THR A 185 11.29 -63.29 -5.29
C THR A 185 10.03 -63.24 -4.41
N ASP A 186 9.04 -64.03 -4.81
CA ASP A 186 8.25 -65.03 -4.07
C ASP A 186 7.81 -64.80 -2.60
N ASP A 187 6.48 -64.78 -2.44
CA ASP A 187 5.60 -65.36 -1.40
C ASP A 187 5.77 -65.04 0.10
N ALA A 188 4.85 -64.21 0.62
CA ALA A 188 4.20 -64.43 1.92
C ALA A 188 2.83 -63.72 1.96
N ALA A 189 1.76 -64.52 1.95
CA ALA A 189 0.38 -64.07 2.12
C ALA A 189 0.13 -63.57 3.55
N THR A 190 -0.49 -62.37 3.71
CA THR A 190 -1.64 -62.12 4.60
C THR A 190 -2.16 -60.67 4.50
N MET A 191 -3.48 -60.57 4.30
CA MET A 191 -4.43 -59.49 4.63
C MET A 191 -4.76 -58.50 3.49
N ASP A 192 -5.90 -58.77 2.83
CA ASP A 192 -6.59 -57.94 1.85
C ASP A 192 -6.98 -56.56 2.41
N GLU A 193 -6.49 -55.49 1.76
CA GLU A 193 -7.12 -54.18 1.73
C GLU A 193 -7.44 -53.89 0.25
N ASP A 194 -8.72 -53.73 -0.07
CA ASP A 194 -9.23 -53.49 -1.43
C ASP A 194 -8.60 -52.22 -2.04
N GLU A 195 -7.58 -52.37 -2.88
CA GLU A 195 -7.03 -51.30 -3.71
C GLU A 195 -7.96 -51.09 -4.91
N VAL A 196 -8.77 -50.02 -4.86
CA VAL A 196 -9.71 -49.67 -5.92
C VAL A 196 -8.94 -49.09 -7.12
N GLU A 197 -8.84 -49.82 -8.24
CA GLU A 197 -8.25 -49.31 -9.49
C GLU A 197 -9.03 -48.07 -9.98
N MET A 198 -8.34 -46.92 -10.00
CA MET A 198 -8.84 -45.66 -10.57
C MET A 198 -8.50 -45.63 -12.07
N VAL A 199 -9.49 -45.44 -12.93
CA VAL A 199 -9.34 -45.45 -14.39
C VAL A 199 -9.69 -44.07 -14.94
N ASN A 200 -8.95 -43.60 -15.95
CA ASN A 200 -9.29 -42.39 -16.69
C ASN A 200 -10.36 -42.73 -17.74
N PRO A 201 -11.59 -42.18 -17.64
CA PRO A 201 -12.67 -42.47 -18.60
C PRO A 201 -12.34 -42.11 -20.04
N ALA A 202 -11.36 -41.22 -20.26
CA ALA A 202 -10.94 -40.80 -21.60
C ALA A 202 -10.21 -41.89 -22.38
N ASP A 203 -9.68 -42.93 -21.72
CA ASP A 203 -8.87 -43.99 -22.35
C ASP A 203 -9.73 -45.01 -23.13
N GLU A 204 -11.03 -45.07 -22.87
CA GLU A 204 -11.98 -45.96 -23.56
C GLU A 204 -12.68 -45.30 -24.76
N LEU A 205 -12.40 -44.02 -25.03
CA LEU A 205 -13.05 -43.26 -26.11
C LEU A 205 -12.46 -43.60 -27.48
N ASN A 206 -13.32 -43.60 -28.50
CA ASN A 206 -12.92 -43.88 -29.88
C ASN A 206 -12.01 -42.77 -30.44
N GLN A 207 -10.77 -43.14 -30.79
CA GLN A 207 -9.73 -42.22 -31.25
C GLN A 207 -10.13 -41.45 -32.51
N GLU A 208 -10.85 -42.10 -33.44
CA GLU A 208 -11.28 -41.49 -34.71
C GLU A 208 -12.28 -40.34 -34.51
N ASP A 209 -13.15 -40.44 -33.50
CA ASP A 209 -14.14 -39.41 -33.17
C ASP A 209 -13.48 -38.21 -32.48
N ILE A 210 -12.48 -38.47 -31.63
CA ILE A 210 -11.63 -37.42 -31.04
C ILE A 210 -10.89 -36.68 -32.15
N GLU A 211 -10.24 -37.40 -33.06
CA GLU A 211 -9.53 -36.80 -34.20
C GLU A 211 -10.45 -36.00 -35.11
N THR A 212 -11.69 -36.44 -35.30
CA THR A 212 -12.69 -35.72 -36.10
C THR A 212 -13.08 -34.40 -35.42
N LEU A 213 -13.32 -34.40 -34.11
CA LEU A 213 -13.65 -33.19 -33.34
C LEU A 213 -12.47 -32.22 -33.24
N THR A 214 -11.25 -32.73 -33.07
CA THR A 214 -10.05 -31.91 -32.95
C THR A 214 -9.56 -31.38 -34.29
N ASN A 215 -9.39 -32.23 -35.31
CA ASN A 215 -8.80 -31.84 -36.59
C ASN A 215 -9.81 -31.21 -37.55
N SER A 216 -11.06 -31.68 -37.57
CA SER A 216 -12.07 -31.19 -38.53
C SER A 216 -12.95 -30.06 -37.97
N MET A 217 -13.25 -30.07 -36.67
CA MET A 217 -14.08 -29.05 -36.03
C MET A 217 -13.29 -28.04 -35.17
N GLY A 218 -12.04 -28.34 -34.84
CA GLY A 218 -11.12 -27.42 -34.17
C GLY A 218 -11.34 -27.31 -32.66
N PHE A 219 -11.95 -28.30 -32.02
CA PHE A 219 -12.08 -28.34 -30.56
C PHE A 219 -10.76 -28.79 -29.91
N SER A 220 -10.45 -28.25 -28.73
CA SER A 220 -9.30 -28.74 -27.94
C SER A 220 -9.51 -30.21 -27.56
N LEU A 221 -8.42 -30.96 -27.36
CA LEU A 221 -8.46 -32.38 -27.03
C LEU A 221 -9.35 -32.66 -25.80
N ILE A 222 -9.23 -31.83 -24.77
CA ILE A 222 -9.99 -31.94 -23.52
C ILE A 222 -11.49 -31.73 -23.77
N ARG A 223 -11.85 -30.73 -24.60
CA ARG A 223 -13.23 -30.47 -24.98
C ARG A 223 -13.80 -31.61 -25.82
N ALA A 224 -13.03 -32.13 -26.78
CA ALA A 224 -13.44 -33.26 -27.59
C ALA A 224 -13.70 -34.51 -26.73
N GLN A 225 -12.82 -34.80 -25.77
CA GLN A 225 -12.97 -35.92 -24.84
C GLN A 225 -14.17 -35.75 -23.89
N LYS A 226 -14.32 -34.57 -23.24
CA LYS A 226 -15.48 -34.28 -22.38
C LYS A 226 -16.80 -34.29 -23.16
N GLY A 227 -16.81 -33.71 -24.35
CA GLY A 227 -17.94 -33.75 -25.26
C GLY A 227 -18.33 -35.18 -25.59
N LEU A 228 -17.37 -36.06 -25.91
CA LEU A 228 -17.68 -37.47 -26.19
C LEU A 228 -18.16 -38.22 -24.94
N LEU A 229 -17.62 -37.94 -23.76
CA LEU A 229 -18.07 -38.56 -22.50
C LEU A 229 -19.52 -38.18 -22.15
N HIS A 230 -19.88 -36.90 -22.29
CA HIS A 230 -21.22 -36.41 -21.96
C HIS A 230 -22.21 -36.46 -23.14
N GLY A 231 -21.71 -36.66 -24.35
CA GLY A 231 -22.45 -36.72 -25.62
C GLY A 231 -22.70 -38.15 -26.13
N ASN A 232 -22.77 -39.12 -25.22
CA ASN A 232 -23.03 -40.55 -25.50
C ASN A 232 -22.02 -41.20 -26.47
N GLY A 233 -20.78 -40.71 -26.55
CA GLY A 233 -19.72 -41.28 -27.39
C GLY A 233 -19.88 -41.03 -28.89
N THR A 234 -20.76 -40.13 -29.31
CA THR A 234 -20.96 -39.77 -30.74
C THR A 234 -20.46 -38.35 -31.02
N VAL A 235 -19.94 -38.12 -32.24
CA VAL A 235 -19.48 -36.79 -32.67
C VAL A 235 -20.62 -35.76 -32.61
N GLU A 236 -21.84 -36.12 -33.00
CA GLU A 236 -22.97 -35.18 -32.94
C GLU A 236 -23.37 -34.83 -31.51
N GLY A 237 -23.45 -35.81 -30.61
CA GLY A 237 -23.77 -35.57 -29.20
C GLY A 237 -22.69 -34.74 -28.49
N ALA A 238 -21.42 -34.97 -28.84
CA ALA A 238 -20.31 -34.19 -28.31
C ALA A 238 -20.38 -32.72 -28.71
N VAL A 239 -20.76 -32.43 -29.96
CA VAL A 239 -20.91 -31.06 -30.44
C VAL A 239 -22.10 -30.36 -29.78
N GLU A 240 -23.21 -31.06 -29.59
CA GLU A 240 -24.40 -30.51 -28.93
C GLU A 240 -24.10 -30.14 -27.47
N TRP A 241 -23.46 -31.03 -26.71
CA TRP A 241 -23.05 -30.76 -25.33
C TRP A 241 -22.03 -29.60 -25.24
N LEU A 242 -21.02 -29.59 -26.12
CA LEU A 242 -20.01 -28.52 -26.17
C LEU A 242 -20.59 -27.15 -26.54
N MET A 243 -21.69 -27.09 -27.30
CA MET A 243 -22.35 -25.82 -27.61
C MET A 243 -23.12 -25.27 -26.40
N GLU A 244 -23.71 -26.14 -25.58
CA GLU A 244 -24.46 -25.74 -24.40
C GLU A 244 -23.55 -25.28 -23.25
N HIS A 245 -22.36 -25.89 -23.14
CA HIS A 245 -21.41 -25.67 -22.03
C HIS A 245 -20.20 -24.79 -22.41
N GLN A 246 -20.23 -24.11 -23.57
CA GLN A 246 -19.08 -23.35 -24.09
C GLN A 246 -18.66 -22.14 -23.21
N GLU A 247 -19.51 -21.72 -22.27
CA GLU A 247 -19.31 -20.56 -21.38
C GLU A 247 -18.90 -20.98 -19.96
N ASP A 248 -18.89 -22.29 -19.67
CA ASP A 248 -18.52 -22.78 -18.34
C ASP A 248 -17.01 -22.73 -18.15
N ALA A 249 -16.57 -22.21 -17.00
CA ALA A 249 -15.16 -21.95 -16.72
C ALA A 249 -14.34 -23.24 -16.52
N ASP A 250 -15.01 -24.35 -16.21
CA ASP A 250 -14.47 -25.69 -15.94
C ASP A 250 -14.37 -26.57 -17.19
N ILE A 251 -14.85 -26.11 -18.35
CA ILE A 251 -14.86 -26.91 -19.58
C ILE A 251 -13.44 -27.29 -20.06
N ASP A 252 -12.44 -26.48 -19.74
CA ASP A 252 -11.02 -26.73 -20.06
C ASP A 252 -10.23 -27.42 -18.93
N GLU A 253 -10.88 -27.74 -17.80
CA GLU A 253 -10.22 -28.45 -16.70
C GLU A 253 -9.94 -29.92 -17.04
N PRO A 254 -8.84 -30.52 -16.53
CA PRO A 254 -8.53 -31.94 -16.72
C PRO A 254 -9.64 -32.87 -16.24
N ILE A 255 -9.84 -34.00 -16.93
CA ILE A 255 -10.87 -34.99 -16.59
C ILE A 255 -10.51 -35.70 -15.28
N GLU A 256 -11.44 -35.77 -14.33
CA GLU A 256 -11.25 -36.46 -13.06
C GLU A 256 -11.25 -37.99 -13.23
N MET A 257 -10.37 -38.68 -12.51
CA MET A 257 -10.29 -40.15 -12.51
C MET A 257 -11.40 -40.74 -11.64
N VAL A 258 -12.02 -41.84 -12.10
CA VAL A 258 -13.12 -42.53 -11.38
C VAL A 258 -12.80 -44.00 -11.10
N PRO A 259 -13.34 -44.58 -10.01
CA PRO A 259 -13.13 -45.98 -9.66
C PRO A 259 -13.85 -46.94 -10.63
N LYS A 260 -13.17 -48.02 -11.02
CA LYS A 260 -13.64 -49.04 -11.99
C LYS A 260 -14.88 -49.79 -11.47
N ALA A 261 -16.06 -49.50 -12.04
CA ALA A 261 -17.31 -50.19 -11.70
C ALA A 261 -17.47 -51.51 -12.48
N SER A 262 -17.82 -52.59 -11.78
CA SER A 262 -18.11 -53.91 -12.36
C SER A 262 -19.47 -53.92 -13.07
N ASP A 263 -19.46 -54.27 -14.36
CA ASP A 263 -20.63 -54.48 -15.20
C ASP A 263 -21.63 -55.49 -14.63
N SER A 264 -22.93 -55.14 -14.63
CA SER A 264 -23.97 -56.15 -14.77
C SER A 264 -25.28 -55.61 -15.38
N VAL A 265 -25.71 -56.35 -16.40
CA VAL A 265 -27.08 -56.55 -16.92
C VAL A 265 -27.58 -55.57 -18.00
N GLY A 266 -27.55 -56.08 -19.24
CA GLY A 266 -28.20 -55.51 -20.41
C GLY A 266 -29.74 -55.59 -20.38
N GLY A 267 -30.34 -54.56 -20.95
CA GLY A 267 -31.73 -54.51 -21.40
C GLY A 267 -31.76 -53.73 -22.72
N GLY A 268 -32.46 -54.26 -23.73
CA GLY A 268 -32.45 -53.73 -25.09
C GLY A 268 -32.92 -52.28 -25.18
N VAL A 269 -32.16 -51.44 -25.89
CA VAL A 269 -32.45 -50.01 -26.07
C VAL A 269 -33.30 -49.81 -27.33
N ALA A 270 -34.45 -49.15 -27.19
CA ALA A 270 -35.32 -48.75 -28.28
C ALA A 270 -34.60 -47.77 -29.24
N GLN A 271 -34.76 -47.97 -30.55
CA GLN A 271 -33.95 -47.27 -31.55
C GLN A 271 -34.53 -45.94 -32.07
N SER A 272 -35.78 -45.57 -31.74
CA SER A 272 -36.36 -44.25 -32.00
C SER A 272 -37.69 -44.02 -31.24
N TYR A 273 -38.12 -42.77 -31.09
CA TYR A 273 -39.38 -42.39 -30.42
C TYR A 273 -40.31 -41.65 -31.39
N LYS A 274 -41.56 -42.07 -31.57
CA LYS A 274 -42.57 -41.35 -32.37
C LYS A 274 -43.51 -40.59 -31.43
N CYS A 275 -43.77 -39.32 -31.71
CA CYS A 275 -44.82 -38.57 -31.01
C CYS A 275 -46.18 -38.89 -31.63
N ASN A 276 -47.14 -39.36 -30.84
CA ASN A 276 -48.48 -39.72 -31.32
C ASN A 276 -49.33 -38.49 -31.65
N ASP A 277 -49.10 -37.37 -30.96
CA ASP A 277 -49.84 -36.12 -31.17
C ASP A 277 -49.52 -35.44 -32.51
N CYS A 278 -48.31 -35.62 -33.03
CA CYS A 278 -47.86 -34.94 -34.26
C CYS A 278 -47.21 -35.85 -35.31
N GLY A 279 -47.09 -37.15 -35.03
CA GLY A 279 -46.53 -38.16 -35.93
C GLY A 279 -45.03 -38.03 -36.19
N LYS A 280 -44.30 -37.20 -35.43
CA LYS A 280 -42.88 -36.91 -35.68
C LYS A 280 -41.99 -37.96 -35.01
N ILE A 281 -41.14 -38.60 -35.81
CA ILE A 281 -40.16 -39.59 -35.35
C ILE A 281 -38.89 -38.86 -34.89
N LEU A 282 -38.43 -39.14 -33.68
CA LEU A 282 -37.32 -38.54 -32.96
C LEU A 282 -36.28 -39.64 -32.71
N SER A 283 -35.02 -39.32 -32.96
CA SER A 283 -33.95 -40.33 -33.01
C SER A 283 -33.28 -40.61 -31.66
N ASN A 284 -33.46 -39.73 -30.67
CA ASN A 284 -32.85 -39.87 -29.35
C ASN A 284 -33.74 -39.21 -28.29
N MET A 285 -33.57 -39.59 -27.03
CA MET A 285 -34.32 -39.09 -25.87
C MET A 285 -34.20 -37.56 -25.71
N ALA A 286 -33.01 -36.99 -25.99
CA ALA A 286 -32.79 -35.53 -25.98
C ALA A 286 -33.68 -34.79 -27.01
N ASN A 287 -33.92 -35.39 -28.18
CA ASN A 287 -34.80 -34.82 -29.19
C ASN A 287 -36.29 -34.94 -28.81
N LEU A 288 -36.63 -35.95 -28.00
CA LEU A 288 -37.96 -36.12 -27.39
C LEU A 288 -38.23 -35.01 -26.38
N GLU A 289 -37.28 -34.72 -25.49
CA GLU A 289 -37.39 -33.65 -24.50
C GLU A 289 -37.45 -32.27 -25.16
N LEU A 290 -36.61 -31.98 -26.16
CA LEU A 290 -36.67 -30.74 -26.93
C LEU A 290 -38.00 -30.58 -27.71
N HIS A 291 -38.54 -31.69 -28.23
CA HIS A 291 -39.85 -31.66 -28.86
C HIS A 291 -40.94 -31.37 -27.83
N ALA A 292 -40.96 -32.09 -26.71
CA ALA A 292 -41.90 -31.90 -25.62
C ALA A 292 -41.86 -30.46 -25.08
N ASN A 293 -40.69 -29.88 -24.88
CA ASN A 293 -40.52 -28.51 -24.40
C ASN A 293 -40.96 -27.45 -25.43
N LYS A 294 -40.78 -27.73 -26.72
CA LYS A 294 -41.09 -26.77 -27.79
C LYS A 294 -42.54 -26.84 -28.27
N THR A 295 -43.16 -28.01 -28.26
CA THR A 295 -44.54 -28.22 -28.74
C THR A 295 -45.53 -28.52 -27.62
N GLY A 296 -45.07 -28.86 -26.42
CA GLY A 296 -45.92 -29.24 -25.28
C GLY A 296 -46.54 -30.64 -25.40
N HIS A 297 -46.10 -31.44 -26.38
CA HIS A 297 -46.62 -32.79 -26.58
C HIS A 297 -45.96 -33.78 -25.61
N SER A 298 -46.76 -34.72 -25.10
CA SER A 298 -46.32 -35.64 -24.03
C SER A 298 -46.54 -37.12 -24.35
N ASP A 299 -47.27 -37.45 -25.42
CA ASP A 299 -47.53 -38.82 -25.83
C ASP A 299 -46.50 -39.30 -26.87
N PHE A 300 -45.56 -40.15 -26.42
CA PHE A 300 -44.49 -40.72 -27.23
C PHE A 300 -44.48 -42.25 -27.14
N GLU A 301 -44.34 -42.92 -28.29
CA GLU A 301 -44.25 -44.37 -28.39
C GLU A 301 -42.89 -44.77 -28.99
N GLU A 302 -42.30 -45.84 -28.47
CA GLU A 302 -41.04 -46.39 -28.98
C GLU A 302 -41.28 -47.08 -30.34
N SER A 303 -40.61 -46.62 -31.39
CA SER A 303 -40.76 -47.12 -32.77
C SER A 303 -39.46 -47.72 -33.29
N THR A 304 -39.56 -48.78 -34.08
CA THR A 304 -38.43 -49.42 -34.78
C THR A 304 -38.15 -48.82 -36.16
N GLU A 305 -38.79 -47.70 -36.50
CA GLU A 305 -38.65 -47.03 -37.80
C GLU A 305 -37.35 -46.19 -37.87
N ILE A 306 -36.31 -46.79 -38.47
CA ILE A 306 -35.06 -46.11 -38.78
C ILE A 306 -35.33 -45.03 -39.84
N LYS A 307 -35.16 -43.76 -39.49
CA LYS A 307 -35.20 -42.64 -40.45
C LYS A 307 -34.17 -42.87 -41.55
N LYS A 308 -34.59 -42.78 -42.82
CA LYS A 308 -33.65 -42.75 -43.94
C LYS A 308 -32.65 -41.61 -43.73
N PRO A 309 -31.32 -41.87 -43.77
CA PRO A 309 -30.33 -40.82 -43.63
C PRO A 309 -30.53 -39.79 -44.75
N LEU A 310 -30.50 -38.50 -44.38
CA LEU A 310 -30.49 -37.41 -45.36
C LEU A 310 -29.39 -37.68 -46.40
N THR A 311 -29.69 -37.42 -47.67
CA THR A 311 -28.73 -37.51 -48.75
C THR A 311 -27.53 -36.61 -48.46
N GLU A 312 -26.33 -37.02 -48.88
CA GLU A 312 -25.10 -36.28 -48.57
C GLU A 312 -25.15 -34.82 -49.06
N GLU A 313 -25.89 -34.54 -50.12
CA GLU A 313 -26.06 -33.18 -50.67
C GLU A 313 -26.90 -32.28 -49.75
N GLU A 314 -27.98 -32.79 -49.15
CA GLU A 314 -28.81 -32.01 -48.22
C GLU A 314 -28.10 -31.75 -46.89
N LYS A 315 -27.25 -32.69 -46.45
CA LYS A 315 -26.39 -32.48 -45.27
C LYS A 315 -25.34 -31.38 -45.54
N LYS A 316 -24.70 -31.41 -46.70
CA LYS A 316 -23.72 -30.38 -47.10
C LYS A 316 -24.37 -28.99 -47.20
N ALA A 317 -25.57 -28.89 -47.79
CA ALA A 317 -26.30 -27.63 -47.87
C ALA A 317 -26.68 -27.06 -46.49
N LYS A 318 -27.15 -27.89 -45.56
CA LYS A 318 -27.44 -27.45 -44.18
C LYS A 318 -26.19 -27.05 -43.41
N ILE A 319 -25.08 -27.76 -43.62
CA ILE A 319 -23.79 -27.39 -43.02
C ILE A 319 -23.31 -26.04 -43.56
N GLU A 320 -23.48 -25.74 -44.85
CA GLU A 320 -23.15 -24.45 -45.43
C GLU A 320 -24.07 -23.32 -44.92
N GLU A 321 -25.36 -23.59 -44.78
CA GLU A 321 -26.32 -22.65 -44.20
C GLU A 321 -25.97 -22.31 -42.75
N ILE A 322 -25.69 -23.33 -41.93
CA ILE A 322 -25.24 -23.16 -40.53
C ILE A 322 -23.91 -22.41 -40.47
N LYS A 323 -22.94 -22.73 -41.34
CA LYS A 323 -21.66 -21.99 -41.44
C LYS A 323 -21.88 -20.53 -41.85
N SER A 324 -22.85 -20.24 -42.70
CA SER A 324 -23.18 -18.86 -43.11
C SER A 324 -23.81 -18.06 -41.98
N LEU A 325 -24.70 -18.67 -41.20
CA LEU A 325 -25.31 -18.08 -39.99
C LEU A 325 -24.26 -17.82 -38.90
N LEU A 326 -23.36 -18.76 -38.65
CA LEU A 326 -22.28 -18.57 -37.67
C LEU A 326 -21.31 -17.45 -38.09
N LYS A 327 -20.99 -17.33 -39.39
CA LYS A 327 -20.18 -16.23 -39.91
C LYS A 327 -20.90 -14.88 -39.77
N ALA A 328 -22.20 -14.83 -40.09
CA ALA A 328 -23.00 -13.62 -39.92
C ALA A 328 -23.05 -13.15 -38.45
N LYS A 329 -23.30 -14.08 -37.51
CA LYS A 329 -23.35 -13.80 -36.08
C LYS A 329 -21.99 -13.37 -35.50
N ARG A 330 -20.89 -13.95 -35.99
CA ARG A 330 -19.53 -13.51 -35.64
C ARG A 330 -19.24 -12.08 -36.13
N LEU A 331 -19.64 -11.76 -37.36
CA LEU A 331 -19.46 -10.41 -37.92
C LEU A 331 -20.31 -9.36 -37.18
N GLU A 332 -21.54 -9.71 -36.79
CA GLU A 332 -22.39 -8.86 -35.97
C GLU A 332 -21.75 -8.57 -34.61
N ARG A 333 -21.23 -9.59 -33.92
CA ARG A 333 -20.50 -9.44 -32.66
C ARG A 333 -19.25 -8.57 -32.82
N GLU A 334 -18.46 -8.77 -33.87
CA GLU A 334 -17.26 -7.97 -34.14
C GLU A 334 -17.60 -6.49 -34.40
N ASN A 335 -18.70 -6.21 -35.09
CA ASN A 335 -19.15 -4.84 -35.32
C ASN A 335 -19.70 -4.19 -34.03
N ALA A 336 -20.43 -4.94 -33.21
CA ALA A 336 -20.90 -4.46 -31.90
C ALA A 336 -19.72 -4.12 -30.97
N GLU A 337 -18.69 -4.98 -30.89
CA GLU A 337 -17.47 -4.72 -30.11
C GLU A 337 -16.72 -3.47 -30.60
N LYS A 338 -16.68 -3.22 -31.91
CA LYS A 338 -16.09 -2.00 -32.48
C LYS A 338 -16.88 -0.75 -32.09
N GLU A 339 -18.21 -0.80 -32.11
CA GLU A 339 -19.07 0.31 -31.67
C GLU A 339 -18.89 0.59 -30.18
N GLU A 340 -18.90 -0.44 -29.34
CA GLU A 340 -18.67 -0.30 -27.90
C GLU A 340 -17.27 0.28 -27.59
N ASN A 341 -16.24 -0.11 -28.34
CA ASN A 341 -14.91 0.47 -28.19
C ASN A 341 -14.87 1.96 -28.58
N VAL A 342 -15.57 2.33 -29.65
CA VAL A 342 -15.69 3.74 -30.06
C VAL A 342 -16.41 4.55 -28.98
N ASP A 343 -17.47 4.02 -28.39
CA ASP A 343 -18.23 4.71 -27.34
C ASP A 343 -17.47 4.81 -26.01
N ARG A 344 -16.72 3.77 -25.63
CA ARG A 344 -15.80 3.79 -24.49
C ARG A 344 -14.73 4.87 -24.65
N GLU A 345 -14.14 4.98 -25.85
CA GLU A 345 -13.14 6.01 -26.15
C GLU A 345 -13.77 7.42 -26.17
N LYS A 346 -15.00 7.59 -26.67
CA LYS A 346 -15.75 8.85 -26.55
C LYS A 346 -15.99 9.23 -25.10
N GLN A 347 -16.41 8.28 -24.26
CA GLN A 347 -16.70 8.52 -22.85
C GLN A 347 -15.41 8.87 -22.08
N ARG A 348 -14.30 8.19 -22.35
CA ARG A 348 -12.99 8.56 -21.81
C ARG A 348 -12.61 10.00 -22.18
N ARG A 349 -12.79 10.40 -23.44
CA ARG A 349 -12.51 11.78 -23.89
C ARG A 349 -13.42 12.81 -23.24
N PHE A 350 -14.69 12.47 -23.07
CA PHE A 350 -15.66 13.33 -22.40
C PHE A 350 -15.27 13.55 -20.93
N MET A 351 -15.04 12.46 -20.19
CA MET A 351 -14.59 12.51 -18.78
C MET A 351 -13.26 13.25 -18.64
N GLY A 352 -12.32 13.04 -19.57
CA GLY A 352 -11.05 13.76 -19.59
C GLY A 352 -11.21 15.28 -19.79
N LYS A 353 -12.10 15.70 -20.70
CA LYS A 353 -12.42 17.12 -20.92
C LYS A 353 -13.14 17.73 -19.71
N GLU A 354 -14.04 16.99 -19.09
CA GLU A 354 -14.77 17.43 -17.91
C GLU A 354 -13.83 17.62 -16.71
N MET A 355 -12.94 16.66 -16.46
CA MET A 355 -11.91 16.76 -15.41
C MET A 355 -10.93 17.92 -15.66
N ALA A 356 -10.58 18.21 -16.92
CA ALA A 356 -9.77 19.37 -17.26
C ALA A 356 -10.51 20.69 -16.96
N LYS A 357 -11.80 20.76 -17.30
CA LYS A 357 -12.65 21.94 -17.06
C LYS A 357 -12.85 22.20 -15.56
N THR A 358 -13.09 21.16 -14.75
CA THR A 358 -13.24 21.31 -13.29
C THR A 358 -11.93 21.74 -12.64
N ARG A 359 -10.80 21.19 -13.07
CA ARG A 359 -9.48 21.60 -12.61
C ARG A 359 -9.18 23.07 -12.94
N GLU A 360 -9.46 23.51 -14.16
CA GLU A 360 -9.27 24.90 -14.58
C GLU A 360 -10.14 25.87 -13.75
N GLN A 361 -11.39 25.49 -13.45
CA GLN A 361 -12.28 26.26 -12.58
C GLN A 361 -11.72 26.38 -11.15
N MET A 362 -11.27 25.27 -10.57
CA MET A 362 -10.65 25.25 -9.23
C MET A 362 -9.38 26.11 -9.17
N GLU A 363 -8.50 26.01 -10.17
CA GLU A 363 -7.27 26.82 -10.26
C GLU A 363 -7.59 28.32 -10.43
N ALA A 364 -8.61 28.66 -11.23
CA ALA A 364 -9.05 30.04 -11.40
C ALA A 364 -9.64 30.64 -10.11
N GLU A 365 -10.43 29.86 -9.36
CA GLU A 365 -10.96 30.27 -8.06
C GLU A 365 -9.85 30.40 -7.00
N ALA A 366 -8.89 29.47 -6.97
CA ALA A 366 -7.73 29.55 -6.10
C ALA A 366 -6.89 30.81 -6.38
N ARG A 367 -6.66 31.13 -7.66
CA ARG A 367 -5.96 32.35 -8.08
C ARG A 367 -6.69 33.62 -7.65
N LYS A 368 -8.03 33.65 -7.78
CA LYS A 368 -8.85 34.76 -7.28
C LYS A 368 -8.75 34.91 -5.76
N ARG A 369 -8.82 33.80 -5.00
CA ARG A 369 -8.70 33.81 -3.54
C ARG A 369 -7.32 34.31 -3.09
N GLN A 370 -6.25 33.85 -3.71
CA GLN A 370 -4.89 34.34 -3.43
C GLN A 370 -4.71 35.82 -3.78
N ALA A 371 -5.27 36.28 -4.90
CA ALA A 371 -5.22 37.70 -5.26
C ALA A 371 -5.99 38.58 -4.25
N GLN A 372 -7.14 38.12 -3.76
CA GLN A 372 -7.90 38.81 -2.72
C GLN A 372 -7.15 38.85 -1.38
N LEU A 373 -6.49 37.75 -0.99
CA LEU A 373 -5.67 37.71 0.23
C LEU A 373 -4.51 38.70 0.13
N LYS A 374 -3.75 38.70 -0.97
CA LYS A 374 -2.67 39.67 -1.21
C LYS A 374 -3.17 41.11 -1.17
N LYS A 375 -4.36 41.38 -1.72
CA LYS A 375 -4.99 42.71 -1.66
C LYS A 375 -5.32 43.11 -0.23
N LYS A 376 -5.94 42.21 0.56
CA LYS A 376 -6.25 42.44 1.98
C LYS A 376 -4.99 42.65 2.82
N GLU A 377 -3.94 41.85 2.61
CA GLU A 377 -2.64 42.01 3.27
C GLU A 377 -2.00 43.36 2.93
N LYS A 378 -2.03 43.76 1.65
CA LYS A 378 -1.50 45.07 1.21
C LYS A 378 -2.29 46.22 1.85
N GLU A 379 -3.62 46.15 1.89
CA GLU A 379 -4.47 47.15 2.53
C GLU A 379 -4.24 47.20 4.05
N ALA A 380 -4.08 46.04 4.71
CA ALA A 380 -3.75 45.97 6.13
C ALA A 380 -2.38 46.58 6.41
N ALA A 381 -1.36 46.29 5.58
CA ALA A 381 -0.04 46.88 5.70
C ALA A 381 -0.05 48.40 5.46
N ILE A 382 -0.87 48.90 4.54
CA ILE A 382 -1.07 50.35 4.34
C ILE A 382 -1.72 50.98 5.56
N ARG A 383 -2.78 50.36 6.10
CA ARG A 383 -3.49 50.83 7.30
C ARG A 383 -2.58 50.88 8.52
N GLU A 384 -1.76 49.84 8.72
CA GLU A 384 -0.81 49.80 9.83
C GLU A 384 0.27 50.88 9.69
N ARG A 385 0.79 51.06 8.48
CA ARG A 385 1.75 52.13 8.19
C ARG A 385 1.16 53.53 8.42
N GLN A 386 -0.12 53.72 8.10
CA GLN A 386 -0.84 54.98 8.39
C GLN A 386 -1.03 55.19 9.89
N ARG A 387 -1.38 54.13 10.64
CA ARG A 387 -1.48 54.16 12.10
C ARG A 387 -0.15 54.59 12.74
N ILE A 388 0.95 53.93 12.38
CA ILE A 388 2.29 54.27 12.88
C ILE A 388 2.66 55.72 12.55
N ARG A 389 2.34 56.18 11.32
CA ARG A 389 2.60 57.57 10.92
C ARG A 389 1.81 58.57 11.76
N ALA A 390 0.55 58.29 12.06
CA ALA A 390 -0.29 59.15 12.91
C ALA A 390 0.22 59.18 14.37
N GLU A 391 0.69 58.06 14.89
CA GLU A 391 1.26 57.95 16.23
C GLU A 391 2.57 58.76 16.36
N LEU A 392 3.45 58.66 15.36
CA LEU A 392 4.66 59.48 15.26
C LEU A 392 4.34 60.98 15.12
N GLU A 393 3.29 61.35 14.39
CA GLU A 393 2.87 62.75 14.26
C GLU A 393 2.36 63.31 15.58
N LYS A 394 1.59 62.52 16.34
CA LYS A 394 1.11 62.88 17.68
C LYS A 394 2.27 63.08 18.65
N ASP A 395 3.21 62.15 18.69
CA ASP A 395 4.42 62.26 19.52
C ASP A 395 5.29 63.47 19.12
N LYS A 396 5.46 63.72 17.82
CA LYS A 396 6.16 64.92 17.31
C LYS A 396 5.47 66.22 17.75
N ARG A 397 4.12 66.24 17.78
CA ARG A 397 3.33 67.39 18.25
C ARG A 397 3.48 67.60 19.76
N GLU A 398 3.50 66.53 20.55
CA GLU A 398 3.72 66.60 22.00
C GLU A 398 5.14 67.10 22.34
N ARG A 399 6.16 66.64 21.61
CA ARG A 399 7.54 67.16 21.74
C ARG A 399 7.64 68.64 21.38
N ALA A 400 6.96 69.08 20.33
CA ALA A 400 6.92 70.48 19.94
C ALA A 400 6.27 71.35 21.02
N ALA A 401 5.18 70.88 21.64
CA ALA A 401 4.52 71.57 22.75
C ALA A 401 5.41 71.64 24.01
N ASN A 402 6.17 70.59 24.31
CA ASN A 402 7.05 70.50 25.48
C ASN A 402 8.51 70.97 25.23
N LYS A 403 8.74 71.83 24.22
CA LYS A 403 10.06 72.40 23.91
C LYS A 403 11.16 71.33 23.78
N GLY A 404 10.83 70.16 23.23
CA GLY A 404 11.78 69.08 22.92
C GLY A 404 12.06 68.09 24.06
N LYS A 405 11.41 68.19 25.23
CA LYS A 405 11.57 67.21 26.33
C LYS A 405 10.39 66.24 26.40
N LEU A 406 10.67 64.93 26.38
CA LEU A 406 9.67 63.88 26.57
C LEU A 406 9.38 63.70 28.07
N GLY A 407 8.10 63.61 28.43
CA GLY A 407 7.66 63.51 29.84
C GLY A 407 7.83 62.13 30.49
N SER A 408 8.14 61.08 29.71
CA SER A 408 8.34 59.72 30.22
C SER A 408 9.41 58.96 29.43
N LYS A 409 10.06 58.00 30.10
CA LYS A 409 11.00 57.04 29.49
C LYS A 409 10.16 55.99 28.76
N LEU A 410 10.27 55.90 27.43
CA LEU A 410 9.52 54.92 26.63
C LEU A 410 9.75 53.51 27.18
N GLY A 411 8.71 52.95 27.78
CA GLY A 411 8.66 51.59 28.29
C GLY A 411 7.22 51.11 28.28
N VAL A 412 6.90 50.34 27.24
CA VAL A 412 5.91 49.26 27.18
C VAL A 412 4.47 49.59 27.57
N ASP A 413 3.63 49.70 26.54
CA ASP A 413 2.46 48.81 26.40
C ASP A 413 2.09 48.65 24.91
N GLY A 414 2.36 47.47 24.35
CA GLY A 414 1.48 46.89 23.32
C GLY A 414 1.86 46.92 21.84
N TYR A 415 3.04 47.37 21.40
CA TYR A 415 3.49 47.09 20.02
C TYR A 415 5.02 47.10 19.90
N ASN A 416 5.60 45.91 19.82
CA ASN A 416 7.02 45.71 19.53
C ASN A 416 7.09 45.03 18.14
N PRO A 417 7.11 45.79 17.02
CA PRO A 417 7.28 45.17 15.72
C PRO A 417 8.67 44.56 15.70
N ASP A 418 8.72 43.25 15.45
CA ASP A 418 9.95 42.48 15.43
C ASP A 418 10.99 43.22 14.58
N ALA A 419 12.14 43.47 15.19
CA ALA A 419 13.11 44.45 14.77
C ALA A 419 13.48 44.32 13.27
N ILE A 420 12.90 45.17 12.43
CA ILE A 420 13.56 45.58 11.20
C ILE A 420 14.69 46.51 11.66
N GLN A 421 15.90 45.97 11.81
CA GLN A 421 17.12 46.75 11.98
C GLN A 421 17.32 47.60 10.72
N TYR A 422 16.78 48.82 10.73
CA TYR A 422 17.34 49.90 9.93
C TYR A 422 18.50 50.48 10.71
N ASP A 423 19.71 50.20 10.25
CA ASP A 423 20.91 50.92 10.70
C ASP A 423 20.74 52.39 10.28
N VAL A 424 20.50 53.27 11.25
CA VAL A 424 20.52 54.72 11.07
C VAL A 424 21.88 55.22 11.57
N PRO A 425 22.79 55.66 10.69
CA PRO A 425 24.03 56.30 11.10
C PRO A 425 23.72 57.70 11.63
N GLY A 426 24.19 57.99 12.84
CA GLY A 426 24.06 59.31 13.46
C GLY A 426 24.87 60.38 12.72
N SER A 427 24.31 61.58 12.66
CA SER A 427 24.92 62.80 12.13
C SER A 427 26.20 63.21 12.88
N ALA A 428 27.28 63.45 12.14
CA ALA A 428 28.11 64.66 12.23
C ALA A 428 29.22 64.68 11.15
N ASP A 429 29.22 65.78 10.40
CA ASP A 429 30.30 66.42 9.66
C ASP A 429 30.90 65.81 8.38
N GLY A 430 31.10 66.71 7.42
CA GLY A 430 31.42 66.45 6.02
C GLY A 430 32.79 65.81 5.78
N GLY A 431 32.89 65.15 4.63
CA GLY A 431 34.15 64.65 4.09
C GLY A 431 33.91 63.58 3.03
N ASP A 432 34.55 63.78 1.88
CA ASP A 432 34.39 63.11 0.59
C ASP A 432 34.36 61.57 0.55
N GLY A 433 33.88 61.09 -0.61
CA GLY A 433 33.53 59.71 -0.88
C GLY A 433 34.63 58.69 -0.60
N ALA A 434 34.23 57.62 0.05
CA ALA A 434 34.99 56.37 0.14
C ALA A 434 34.02 55.19 0.04
N GLU A 435 34.30 54.30 -0.91
CA GLU A 435 33.57 53.05 -1.15
C GLU A 435 33.41 52.23 0.14
N VAL A 436 32.19 51.72 0.34
CA VAL A 436 31.85 50.79 1.43
C VAL A 436 32.60 49.47 1.23
N LYS A 437 33.68 49.27 1.99
CA LYS A 437 34.34 47.96 2.10
C LYS A 437 33.40 46.95 2.76
N LYS A 438 32.98 45.93 2.00
CA LYS A 438 32.27 44.75 2.49
C LYS A 438 33.10 44.07 3.60
N ILE A 439 32.49 43.83 4.75
CA ILE A 439 33.08 43.04 5.84
C ILE A 439 33.26 41.61 5.34
N LYS A 440 34.52 41.14 5.17
CA LYS A 440 34.83 39.74 4.88
C LYS A 440 34.48 38.90 6.12
N LYS A 441 33.49 38.02 6.01
CA LYS A 441 33.20 36.99 7.03
C LYS A 441 34.41 36.04 7.09
N THR A 442 35.07 35.95 8.24
CA THR A 442 36.14 34.96 8.44
C THR A 442 35.56 33.54 8.39
N PRO A 443 36.27 32.56 7.80
CA PRO A 443 35.80 31.18 7.75
C PRO A 443 35.67 30.61 9.18
N PRO A 444 34.67 29.74 9.43
CA PRO A 444 34.49 29.08 10.73
C PRO A 444 35.71 28.20 11.06
N SER A 445 36.17 28.24 12.31
CA SER A 445 37.35 27.50 12.78
C SER A 445 37.11 25.99 12.83
N ALA A 446 38.11 25.18 12.46
CA ALA A 446 38.10 23.71 12.49
C ALA A 446 37.67 23.09 13.85
N ALA A 447 37.82 23.81 14.96
CA ALA A 447 37.38 23.37 16.29
C ALA A 447 35.86 23.15 16.44
N LYS A 448 35.02 23.64 15.50
CA LYS A 448 33.56 23.52 15.57
C LYS A 448 32.98 22.37 14.73
N MET A 449 33.83 21.51 14.16
CA MET A 449 33.36 20.39 13.31
C MET A 449 32.35 19.49 14.03
N ASP A 450 32.61 19.12 15.29
CA ASP A 450 31.73 18.24 16.07
C ASP A 450 30.35 18.87 16.32
N GLU A 451 30.30 20.19 16.53
CA GLU A 451 29.06 20.95 16.70
C GLU A 451 28.23 20.92 15.41
N TYR A 452 28.88 21.06 14.25
CA TYR A 452 28.20 21.02 12.95
C TYR A 452 27.70 19.63 12.60
N ILE A 453 28.48 18.58 12.88
CA ILE A 453 28.06 17.18 12.70
C ILE A 453 26.87 16.89 13.62
N THR A 454 26.93 17.33 14.88
CA THR A 454 25.82 17.17 15.82
C THR A 454 24.55 17.87 15.31
N LYS A 455 24.67 19.10 14.80
CA LYS A 455 23.55 19.83 14.17
C LYS A 455 22.96 19.07 13.00
N VAL A 456 23.78 18.54 12.08
CA VAL A 456 23.27 17.76 10.93
C VAL A 456 22.59 16.47 11.40
N SER A 457 23.17 15.79 12.40
CA SER A 457 22.60 14.56 12.98
C SER A 457 21.30 14.78 13.78
N SER A 458 21.04 16.01 14.24
CA SER A 458 19.81 16.36 14.97
C SER A 458 18.56 16.35 14.07
N TYR A 459 18.75 16.46 12.75
CA TYR A 459 17.65 16.44 11.78
C TYR A 459 17.17 15.00 11.53
N ARG A 460 16.35 14.47 12.45
CA ARG A 460 15.77 13.12 12.33
C ARG A 460 14.47 13.01 11.52
N ALA A 461 13.79 14.12 11.24
CA ALA A 461 12.56 14.12 10.47
C ALA A 461 12.83 13.70 9.02
N GLY A 462 12.16 12.64 8.54
CA GLY A 462 12.17 12.22 7.13
C GLY A 462 13.45 11.54 6.63
N GLY A 463 14.43 11.26 7.49
CA GLY A 463 15.71 10.67 7.09
C GLY A 463 16.62 11.62 6.30
N ASP A 464 16.27 12.91 6.20
CA ASP A 464 17.05 13.86 5.43
C ASP A 464 18.45 14.11 6.03
N GLY A 465 18.58 14.09 7.37
CA GLY A 465 19.88 14.14 8.05
C GLY A 465 20.81 12.98 7.66
N LEU A 466 20.28 11.76 7.57
CA LEU A 466 21.03 10.57 7.12
C LEU A 466 21.50 10.72 5.67
N THR A 467 20.62 11.19 4.78
CA THR A 467 20.99 11.42 3.38
C THR A 467 22.04 12.51 3.23
N CYS A 468 21.95 13.57 4.03
CA CYS A 468 22.94 14.65 4.09
C CYS A 468 24.31 14.13 4.57
N LEU A 469 24.34 13.37 5.68
CA LEU A 469 25.56 12.75 6.19
C LEU A 469 26.19 11.80 5.17
N LYS A 470 25.39 11.00 4.46
CA LYS A 470 25.88 10.11 3.39
C LYS A 470 26.56 10.89 2.25
N ILE A 471 25.96 12.01 1.83
CA ILE A 471 26.52 12.85 0.77
C ILE A 471 27.78 13.58 1.24
N LEU A 472 27.80 14.10 2.47
CA LEU A 472 28.98 14.73 3.06
C LEU A 472 30.15 13.74 3.22
N LYS A 473 29.85 12.51 3.68
CA LYS A 473 30.81 11.41 3.72
C LYS A 473 31.39 11.14 2.33
N ALA A 474 30.55 11.07 1.29
CA ALA A 474 31.00 10.83 -0.08
C ALA A 474 31.93 11.95 -0.60
N TYR A 475 31.58 13.22 -0.36
CA TYR A 475 32.44 14.34 -0.79
C TYR A 475 33.81 14.32 -0.13
N ILE A 476 33.87 14.10 1.18
CA ILE A 476 35.15 14.10 1.91
C ILE A 476 35.94 12.80 1.64
N SER A 477 35.27 11.64 1.55
CA SER A 477 35.94 10.37 1.27
C SER A 477 36.59 10.37 -0.11
N ASN A 478 35.90 10.89 -1.14
CA ASN A 478 36.46 10.95 -2.49
C ASN A 478 37.74 11.83 -2.57
N VAL A 479 37.82 12.90 -1.77
CA VAL A 479 39.01 13.75 -1.70
C VAL A 479 40.16 13.05 -0.96
N VAL A 480 39.86 12.33 0.12
CA VAL A 480 40.86 11.61 0.92
C VAL A 480 41.40 10.39 0.15
N ASP A 481 40.53 9.67 -0.56
CA ASP A 481 40.87 8.42 -1.25
C ASP A 481 41.53 8.70 -2.62
N HIS A 482 41.26 9.85 -3.24
CA HIS A 482 41.82 10.29 -4.52
C HIS A 482 42.31 11.75 -4.47
N PRO A 483 43.45 12.04 -3.82
CA PRO A 483 43.96 13.41 -3.64
C PRO A 483 44.44 14.07 -4.93
N ASP A 484 44.88 13.28 -5.91
CA ASP A 484 45.43 13.76 -7.18
C ASP A 484 44.34 14.15 -8.21
N GLU A 485 43.08 13.79 -7.95
CA GLU A 485 41.98 14.02 -8.90
C GLU A 485 41.24 15.33 -8.62
N ASP A 486 41.52 16.36 -9.44
CA ASP A 486 40.96 17.71 -9.28
C ASP A 486 39.42 17.79 -9.37
N LYS A 487 38.77 16.79 -9.99
CA LYS A 487 37.30 16.68 -10.04
C LYS A 487 36.66 16.62 -8.64
N TYR A 488 37.36 16.07 -7.63
CA TYR A 488 36.81 15.93 -6.28
C TYR A 488 37.11 17.14 -5.39
N LYS A 489 38.05 17.99 -5.79
CA LYS A 489 38.35 19.26 -5.13
C LYS A 489 37.29 20.34 -5.41
N LYS A 490 36.37 20.10 -6.36
CA LYS A 490 35.31 21.04 -6.75
C LYS A 490 33.91 20.44 -6.59
N ILE A 491 33.06 21.12 -5.81
CA ILE A 491 31.66 20.74 -5.59
C ILE A 491 30.75 21.79 -6.26
N ASN A 492 29.94 21.36 -7.23
CA ASN A 492 28.98 22.23 -7.89
C ASN A 492 27.73 22.45 -7.00
N MET A 493 27.46 23.70 -6.61
CA MET A 493 26.31 24.05 -5.76
C MET A 493 24.97 23.99 -6.52
N GLU A 494 25.00 23.92 -7.84
CA GLU A 494 23.81 23.83 -8.67
C GLU A 494 23.23 22.43 -8.80
N ASN A 495 24.03 21.41 -8.48
CA ASN A 495 23.62 20.01 -8.55
C ASN A 495 22.38 19.78 -7.67
N LYS A 496 21.40 19.03 -8.20
CA LYS A 496 20.16 18.67 -7.51
C LYS A 496 20.43 18.03 -6.14
N ALA A 497 21.45 17.19 -6.03
CA ALA A 497 21.83 16.56 -4.77
C ALA A 497 22.25 17.60 -3.72
N TYR A 498 23.12 18.55 -4.09
CA TYR A 498 23.56 19.61 -3.20
C TYR A 498 22.40 20.57 -2.84
N LYS A 499 21.62 21.04 -3.83
CA LYS A 499 20.51 21.98 -3.61
C LYS A 499 19.43 21.45 -2.67
N THR A 500 19.08 20.17 -2.80
CA THR A 500 17.97 19.57 -2.07
C THR A 500 18.40 18.94 -0.75
N LYS A 501 19.59 18.36 -0.67
CA LYS A 501 20.01 17.53 0.48
C LYS A 501 21.15 18.12 1.32
N VAL A 502 21.92 19.09 0.82
CA VAL A 502 23.06 19.68 1.56
C VAL A 502 22.81 21.15 1.89
N LYS A 503 22.38 21.94 0.91
CA LYS A 503 22.12 23.39 1.04
C LYS A 503 21.10 23.78 2.13
N PRO A 504 20.00 23.04 2.37
CA PRO A 504 19.04 23.39 3.42
C PRO A 504 19.62 23.27 4.84
N PHE A 505 20.69 22.48 5.01
CA PHE A 505 21.30 22.24 6.31
C PHE A 505 22.43 23.22 6.55
N LEU A 506 22.20 24.19 7.43
CA LEU A 506 23.19 25.21 7.77
C LEU A 506 24.48 24.60 8.36
N GLY A 507 24.35 23.48 9.09
CA GLY A 507 25.49 22.71 9.60
C GLY A 507 26.36 22.10 8.50
N ALA A 508 25.76 21.62 7.41
CA ALA A 508 26.48 20.96 6.32
C ALA A 508 27.37 21.93 5.53
N LYS A 509 26.86 23.13 5.23
CA LYS A 509 27.65 24.18 4.57
C LYS A 509 28.83 24.64 5.44
N ASN A 510 28.60 24.82 6.74
CA ASN A 510 29.65 25.27 7.66
C ASN A 510 30.72 24.19 7.87
N LEU A 511 30.33 22.91 7.84
CA LEU A 511 31.27 21.79 7.87
C LEU A 511 32.19 21.82 6.64
N LEU A 512 31.65 21.99 5.43
CA LEU A 512 32.45 22.08 4.20
C LEU A 512 33.44 23.26 4.25
N LEU A 513 33.00 24.42 4.75
CA LEU A 513 33.87 25.58 4.97
C LEU A 513 35.01 25.29 5.98
N CYS A 514 34.73 24.52 7.05
CA CYS A 514 35.76 24.15 8.04
C CYS A 514 36.82 23.21 7.47
N VAL A 515 36.40 22.34 6.54
CA VAL A 515 37.26 21.36 5.87
C VAL A 515 38.13 22.00 4.78
N GLY A 516 37.84 23.26 4.39
CA GLY A 516 38.63 24.04 3.43
C GLY A 516 37.95 24.28 2.08
N PHE A 517 36.68 23.88 1.92
CA PHE A 517 35.92 24.18 0.72
C PHE A 517 35.38 25.62 0.77
N ASN A 518 35.96 26.51 -0.03
CA ASN A 518 35.54 27.91 -0.11
C ASN A 518 34.70 28.17 -1.37
N PRO A 519 33.68 29.06 -1.30
CA PRO A 519 32.92 29.44 -2.49
C PRO A 519 33.81 30.22 -3.46
N ASN A 520 33.76 29.86 -4.73
CA ASN A 520 34.41 30.61 -5.80
C ASN A 520 33.78 32.02 -5.94
N GLU A 521 34.46 32.96 -6.59
CA GLU A 521 34.05 34.37 -6.76
C GLU A 521 32.64 34.52 -7.35
N ASP A 522 32.25 33.59 -8.23
CA ASP A 522 30.92 33.54 -8.86
C ASP A 522 29.83 32.90 -7.97
N GLY A 523 30.21 32.27 -6.85
CA GLY A 523 29.28 31.61 -5.91
C GLY A 523 28.57 30.37 -6.45
N THR A 524 29.00 29.85 -7.60
CA THR A 524 28.41 28.70 -8.31
C THR A 524 28.96 27.35 -7.84
N SER A 525 30.19 27.33 -7.33
CA SER A 525 30.88 26.13 -6.87
C SER A 525 31.72 26.39 -5.62
N LEU A 526 31.94 25.32 -4.85
CA LEU A 526 32.84 25.26 -3.70
C LEU A 526 34.13 24.57 -4.14
N GLU A 527 35.27 25.20 -3.94
CA GLU A 527 36.59 24.71 -4.34
C GLU A 527 37.49 24.57 -3.11
N LEU A 528 38.26 23.49 -3.07
CA LEU A 528 39.25 23.23 -2.02
C LEU A 528 40.48 24.09 -2.29
N THR A 529 40.90 24.90 -1.32
CA THR A 529 42.13 25.70 -1.43
C THR A 529 43.38 24.80 -1.39
N GLU A 530 44.49 25.24 -2.00
CA GLU A 530 45.71 24.43 -2.09
C GLU A 530 46.39 24.20 -0.72
N ASP A 531 46.14 25.08 0.26
CA ASP A 531 46.72 25.03 1.62
C ASP A 531 45.92 24.20 2.63
N VAL A 532 45.26 23.11 2.20
CA VAL A 532 44.40 22.33 3.11
C VAL A 532 45.18 21.29 3.90
N ASP A 533 45.03 21.33 5.22
CA ASP A 533 45.54 20.32 6.13
C ASP A 533 44.85 18.96 5.90
N PHE A 534 45.54 18.06 5.20
CA PHE A 534 45.06 16.70 4.94
C PHE A 534 44.71 15.92 6.24
N ALA A 535 45.36 16.29 7.36
CA ALA A 535 45.02 15.77 8.68
C ALA A 535 43.58 16.09 9.10
N VAL A 536 43.10 17.31 8.83
CA VAL A 536 41.74 17.77 9.16
C VAL A 536 40.70 17.07 8.28
N LEU A 537 41.02 16.85 7.00
CA LEU A 537 40.19 16.06 6.08
C LEU A 537 40.01 14.61 6.57
N LYS A 538 41.09 13.99 7.02
CA LYS A 538 41.07 12.63 7.56
C LYS A 538 40.28 12.54 8.87
N GLU A 539 40.44 13.51 9.77
CA GLU A 539 39.66 13.61 11.00
C GLU A 539 38.16 13.82 10.71
N ALA A 540 37.83 14.68 9.74
CA ALA A 540 36.46 14.92 9.31
C ALA A 540 35.82 13.66 8.71
N LYS A 541 36.57 12.85 7.94
CA LYS A 541 36.12 11.56 7.41
C LYS A 541 35.72 10.62 8.56
N GLU A 542 36.63 10.39 9.51
CA GLU A 542 36.40 9.49 10.64
C GLU A 542 35.20 9.92 11.49
N LYS A 543 35.09 11.22 11.80
CA LYS A 543 33.97 11.76 12.58
C LYS A 543 32.63 11.64 11.86
N LEU A 544 32.59 11.80 10.54
CA LEU A 544 31.38 11.58 9.74
C LEU A 544 31.00 10.10 9.67
N GLU A 545 31.97 9.18 9.64
CA GLU A 545 31.69 7.74 9.69
C GLU A 545 31.08 7.34 11.03
N ILE A 546 31.66 7.79 12.14
CA ILE A 546 31.11 7.57 13.49
C ILE A 546 29.69 8.14 13.59
N ALA A 547 29.46 9.35 13.08
CA ALA A 547 28.14 9.98 13.11
C ALA A 547 27.11 9.25 12.23
N TYR A 548 27.54 8.73 11.07
CA TYR A 548 26.70 7.94 10.17
C TYR A 548 26.30 6.61 10.83
N ASP A 549 27.25 5.88 11.41
CA ASP A 549 27.02 4.60 12.06
C ASP A 549 26.15 4.76 13.31
N LYS A 550 26.35 5.84 14.08
CA LYS A 550 25.49 6.20 15.22
C LYS A 550 24.06 6.55 14.81
N TYR A 551 23.85 7.01 13.57
CA TYR A 551 22.52 7.31 13.07
C TYR A 551 21.80 6.04 12.56
N MET A 552 22.57 5.06 12.07
CA MET A 552 22.05 3.76 11.59
C MET A 552 21.69 2.79 12.72
N LYS A 553 22.33 2.92 13.89
CA LYS A 553 21.94 2.26 15.15
C LYS A 553 20.82 3.04 15.84
#